data_AF-A0A1M6IRE7-F1
#
_entry.id   AF-A0A1M6IRE7-F1
#
_cell.length_a   1.000
_cell.length_b   1.000
_cell.length_c   1.000
_cell.angle_alpha   90.00
_cell.angle_beta   90.00
_cell.angle_gamma   90.00
#
_symmetry.space_group_name_H-M   'P 1'
#
loop_
_entity.id
_entity.type
_entity.pdbx_description
1 polymer ?
#
loop_
_entity_poly.entity_id
_entity_poly.type
_entity_poly.pdbx_seq_one_letter_code
_entity_poly.pdbx_strand_id
1 'polypeptide(L)'
;MSENNFSRRKFLAGAAAVGAAGAMGVGTLSSCTSGGGSSSGGGNYDWQPHEIVHPPLRQTAPDGKELKAGVIGCGGRGSGAAMNFLDAGPNLTIVALGDVFQDRIDDLQNKLKEQKGVEVPDEKCFVGFDAYEKVIDAGVDVIILATPPKFRPEQFEAAVKARKHVFMEKPVAVDPVGIRQVISASKMADSQGLKVVTGTQRRHQHKYINLLKELENNAIGNIVSADVYWNGGQLWYRNSNPDWSEMEWMIRDWVNWCWLSGDHIVEQHVHNIDVAHWYMGKYPVKALGFGSRQRRVTGDQYDNFAVDFVLDDGRKILSTCRQINGCSNGVYELFHGTKAMATSSQGGTARIFDDQGNDIATFEDHETSPYVQEHINLVTAIREDIAMNYAEQTALSTMAAIMGRVSAYTGKEVTFEEMMNSDLKLGPDTYIMGDIGYIEKAKIPVPGEG
;
A
#
# COMPACT_ATOMS: atom_id res chain seq x y z
N MET A 1 -0.82 -33.72 -9.33
CA MET A 1 -1.43 -32.71 -10.25
C MET A 1 -1.13 -31.35 -9.64
N SER A 2 -0.62 -30.39 -10.43
CA SER A 2 0.10 -29.20 -9.95
C SER A 2 -0.79 -28.15 -9.28
N GLU A 3 -0.57 -27.89 -7.99
CA GLU A 3 -1.11 -26.69 -7.30
C GLU A 3 -0.19 -25.48 -7.53
N ASN A 4 0.00 -25.07 -8.78
CA ASN A 4 0.65 -23.78 -9.05
C ASN A 4 -0.43 -22.68 -8.98
N ASN A 5 -0.40 -21.84 -7.95
CA ASN A 5 -1.37 -20.76 -7.74
C ASN A 5 -1.32 -19.66 -8.82
N PHE A 6 -0.30 -19.68 -9.68
CA PHE A 6 -0.08 -18.68 -10.73
C PHE A 6 -0.24 -19.21 -12.16
N SER A 7 -0.91 -20.35 -12.38
CA SER A 7 -1.23 -20.81 -13.76
C SER A 7 -2.40 -20.03 -14.39
N ARG A 8 -2.32 -19.74 -15.70
CA ARG A 8 -3.36 -18.99 -16.43
C ARG A 8 -4.71 -19.72 -16.42
N ARG A 9 -4.69 -21.06 -16.34
CA ARG A 9 -5.90 -21.89 -16.25
C ARG A 9 -6.67 -21.68 -14.94
N LYS A 10 -5.99 -21.54 -13.80
CA LYS A 10 -6.64 -21.17 -12.53
C LYS A 10 -7.07 -19.70 -12.53
N PHE A 11 -6.29 -18.82 -13.16
CA PHE A 11 -6.61 -17.40 -13.31
C PHE A 11 -7.89 -17.15 -14.15
N LEU A 12 -8.05 -17.85 -15.28
CA LEU A 12 -9.19 -17.67 -16.19
C LEU A 12 -10.44 -18.48 -15.80
N ALA A 13 -10.33 -19.49 -14.93
CA ALA A 13 -11.47 -20.30 -14.50
C ALA A 13 -12.55 -19.47 -13.77
N GLY A 14 -12.16 -18.40 -13.07
CA GLY A 14 -13.09 -17.43 -12.47
C GLY A 14 -13.68 -16.43 -13.48
N ALA A 15 -12.84 -15.91 -14.38
CA ALA A 15 -13.25 -14.91 -15.37
C ALA A 15 -14.28 -15.44 -16.39
N ALA A 16 -14.23 -16.73 -16.74
CA ALA A 16 -15.19 -17.34 -17.67
C ALA A 16 -16.57 -17.61 -17.05
N ALA A 17 -16.68 -17.71 -15.71
CA ALA A 17 -17.95 -18.03 -15.03
C ALA A 17 -18.88 -16.81 -14.89
N VAL A 18 -18.33 -15.60 -14.85
CA VAL A 18 -19.11 -14.35 -14.73
C VAL A 18 -19.74 -13.93 -16.08
N GLY A 19 -19.25 -14.47 -17.19
CA GLY A 19 -19.82 -14.21 -18.53
C GLY A 19 -21.23 -14.74 -18.77
N ALA A 20 -21.82 -15.52 -17.85
CA ALA A 20 -23.13 -16.15 -18.04
C ALA A 20 -24.17 -15.87 -16.95
N ALA A 21 -23.85 -15.17 -15.86
CA ALA A 21 -24.82 -14.89 -14.80
C ALA A 21 -24.53 -13.56 -14.09
N GLY A 22 -25.38 -12.56 -14.32
CA GLY A 22 -25.42 -11.36 -13.46
C GLY A 22 -25.46 -10.02 -14.19
N ALA A 23 -26.37 -9.84 -15.15
CA ALA A 23 -26.80 -8.50 -15.54
C ALA A 23 -27.70 -7.92 -14.44
N MET A 24 -27.13 -7.38 -13.36
CA MET A 24 -27.83 -6.42 -12.49
C MET A 24 -26.84 -5.45 -11.83
N GLY A 25 -26.87 -4.20 -12.30
CA GLY A 25 -26.58 -3.03 -11.46
C GLY A 25 -25.12 -2.64 -11.28
N VAL A 26 -24.40 -2.36 -12.37
CA VAL A 26 -23.24 -1.45 -12.32
C VAL A 26 -23.60 -0.26 -13.20
N GLY A 27 -23.59 0.94 -12.61
CA GLY A 27 -23.92 2.19 -13.30
C GLY A 27 -23.17 2.28 -14.63
N THR A 28 -23.90 2.60 -15.67
CA THR A 28 -23.40 2.80 -17.03
C THR A 28 -22.30 3.85 -17.03
N LEU A 29 -21.04 3.41 -17.12
CA LEU A 29 -19.97 4.24 -17.67
C LEU A 29 -20.33 4.49 -19.14
N SER A 30 -20.83 5.70 -19.42
CA SER A 30 -21.11 6.13 -20.79
C SER A 30 -19.79 6.26 -21.53
N SER A 31 -19.52 5.32 -22.44
CA SER A 31 -18.47 5.46 -23.45
C SER A 31 -19.08 5.58 -24.85
N CYS A 32 -18.42 6.42 -25.65
CA CYS A 32 -18.53 6.57 -27.09
C CYS A 32 -19.75 7.32 -27.67
N THR A 33 -19.53 8.59 -28.00
CA THR A 33 -19.98 9.12 -29.29
C THR A 33 -18.77 9.61 -30.09
N SER A 34 -18.57 9.01 -31.25
CA SER A 34 -17.60 9.42 -32.27
C SER A 34 -18.19 10.57 -33.08
N GLY A 35 -17.74 11.80 -32.81
CA GLY A 35 -18.02 12.98 -33.61
C GLY A 35 -16.75 13.42 -34.35
N GLY A 36 -16.70 13.23 -35.66
CA GLY A 36 -15.65 13.77 -36.50
C GLY A 36 -15.73 15.30 -36.55
N GLY A 37 -14.61 15.96 -36.23
CA GLY A 37 -14.43 17.40 -36.38
C GLY A 37 -12.93 17.72 -36.38
N SER A 38 -12.45 18.31 -37.46
CA SER A 38 -11.07 18.77 -37.61
C SER A 38 -10.78 19.93 -36.67
N SER A 39 -9.81 19.78 -35.77
CA SER A 39 -9.19 20.91 -35.08
C SER A 39 -7.70 20.65 -34.82
N SER A 40 -6.91 21.65 -35.21
CA SER A 40 -5.47 21.84 -35.10
C SER A 40 -4.84 21.44 -33.75
N GLY A 41 -3.77 20.62 -33.81
CA GLY A 41 -2.49 20.87 -33.12
C GLY A 41 -2.42 20.90 -31.58
N GLY A 42 -3.33 20.24 -30.85
CA GLY A 42 -3.19 20.02 -29.39
C GLY A 42 -2.85 18.56 -29.10
N GLY A 43 -1.81 18.27 -28.32
CA GLY A 43 -1.44 16.90 -27.94
C GLY A 43 -2.45 16.28 -26.96
N ASN A 44 -2.75 14.99 -27.11
CA ASN A 44 -3.73 14.19 -26.34
C ASN A 44 -3.45 14.02 -24.82
N TYR A 45 -2.59 14.83 -24.20
CA TYR A 45 -2.08 14.60 -22.85
C TYR A 45 -2.31 15.76 -21.89
N ASP A 46 -3.39 16.52 -22.06
CA ASP A 46 -3.69 17.62 -21.15
C ASP A 46 -3.90 17.09 -19.73
N TRP A 47 -2.92 17.34 -18.87
CA TRP A 47 -3.02 17.05 -17.44
C TRP A 47 -4.25 17.78 -16.91
N GLN A 48 -5.22 17.02 -16.42
CA GLN A 48 -6.40 17.59 -15.79
C GLN A 48 -6.13 17.63 -14.29
N PRO A 49 -6.26 18.81 -13.64
CA PRO A 49 -6.35 18.86 -12.19
C PRO A 49 -7.51 17.97 -11.77
N HIS A 50 -7.20 16.88 -11.08
CA HIS A 50 -8.20 16.16 -10.30
C HIS A 50 -8.28 16.85 -8.94
N GLU A 51 -9.43 16.79 -8.28
CA GLU A 51 -9.60 17.43 -6.97
C GLU A 51 -8.73 16.70 -5.93
N ILE A 52 -7.52 17.21 -5.71
CA ILE A 52 -6.60 16.69 -4.70
C ILE A 52 -6.89 17.43 -3.40
N VAL A 53 -7.56 16.76 -2.47
CA VAL A 53 -7.67 17.24 -1.10
C VAL A 53 -6.30 17.12 -0.46
N HIS A 54 -5.53 18.21 -0.49
CA HIS A 54 -4.25 18.32 0.21
C HIS A 54 -4.52 18.21 1.71
N PRO A 55 -3.91 17.24 2.43
CA PRO A 55 -4.15 17.14 3.84
C PRO A 55 -3.56 18.36 4.57
N PRO A 56 -4.16 18.79 5.69
CA PRO A 56 -3.64 19.93 6.44
C PRO A 56 -2.27 19.60 7.01
N LEU A 57 -1.20 20.19 6.47
CA LEU A 57 0.19 20.01 6.92
C LEU A 57 0.48 20.79 8.20
N ARG A 58 -0.24 20.46 9.28
CA ARG A 58 -0.01 21.05 10.59
C ARG A 58 1.20 20.41 11.25
N GLN A 59 1.91 21.18 12.07
CA GLN A 59 3.02 20.67 12.88
C GLN A 59 2.55 19.74 14.01
N THR A 60 1.31 19.94 14.48
CA THR A 60 0.65 19.11 15.50
C THR A 60 -0.86 19.11 15.26
N ALA A 61 -1.54 18.04 15.68
CA ALA A 61 -2.99 17.94 15.63
C ALA A 61 -3.64 18.92 16.62
N PRO A 62 -4.81 19.50 16.28
CA PRO A 62 -5.53 20.41 17.18
C PRO A 62 -5.91 19.69 18.47
N ASP A 63 -5.99 20.40 19.59
CA ASP A 63 -6.45 19.82 20.86
C ASP A 63 -7.93 19.40 20.81
N GLY A 64 -8.35 18.50 21.69
CA GLY A 64 -9.73 18.04 21.76
C GLY A 64 -9.94 16.89 22.75
N LYS A 65 -11.11 16.24 22.64
CA LYS A 65 -11.42 15.03 23.43
C LYS A 65 -10.30 13.99 23.27
N GLU A 66 -10.02 13.27 24.35
CA GLU A 66 -9.11 12.13 24.32
C GLU A 66 -9.54 11.11 23.27
N LEU A 67 -8.61 10.73 22.39
CA LEU A 67 -8.78 9.63 21.44
C LEU A 67 -7.99 8.42 21.92
N LYS A 68 -8.70 7.29 22.05
CA LYS A 68 -8.14 6.01 22.49
C LYS A 68 -7.87 5.13 21.29
N ALA A 69 -6.62 4.75 21.07
CA ALA A 69 -6.24 3.85 19.99
C ALA A 69 -5.97 2.42 20.48
N GLY A 70 -6.30 1.46 19.63
CA GLY A 70 -5.88 0.07 19.74
C GLY A 70 -4.89 -0.29 18.64
N VAL A 71 -3.86 -1.08 18.95
CA VAL A 71 -2.84 -1.52 17.99
C VAL A 71 -3.03 -2.99 17.66
N ILE A 72 -3.11 -3.30 16.37
CA ILE A 72 -3.25 -4.67 15.84
C ILE A 72 -2.03 -4.95 14.98
N GLY A 73 -1.17 -5.86 15.45
CA GLY A 73 0.20 -6.06 14.99
C GLY A 73 1.18 -5.21 15.79
N CYS A 74 1.79 -5.80 16.81
CA CYS A 74 2.69 -5.14 17.76
C CYS A 74 4.18 -5.24 17.36
N GLY A 75 4.48 -5.71 16.16
CA GLY A 75 5.84 -5.73 15.60
C GLY A 75 6.44 -4.33 15.38
N GLY A 76 7.64 -4.27 14.80
CA GLY A 76 8.41 -3.01 14.72
C GLY A 76 7.68 -1.82 14.08
N ARG A 77 6.93 -2.06 12.99
CA ARG A 77 6.16 -1.00 12.33
C ARG A 77 4.94 -0.57 13.15
N GLY A 78 4.23 -1.52 13.78
CA GLY A 78 3.12 -1.22 14.68
C GLY A 78 3.56 -0.47 15.94
N SER A 79 4.71 -0.84 16.52
CA SER A 79 5.33 -0.05 17.60
C SER A 79 5.62 1.38 17.14
N GLY A 80 6.20 1.55 15.95
CA GLY A 80 6.48 2.86 15.37
C GLY A 80 5.21 3.69 15.18
N ALA A 81 4.16 3.11 14.59
CA ALA A 81 2.88 3.79 14.37
C ALA A 81 2.19 4.18 15.69
N ALA A 82 2.28 3.35 16.73
CA ALA A 82 1.77 3.70 18.06
C ALA A 82 2.49 4.93 18.63
N MET A 83 3.82 5.00 18.50
CA MET A 83 4.59 6.19 18.92
C MET A 83 4.24 7.41 18.07
N ASN A 84 4.14 7.24 16.74
CA ASN A 84 3.80 8.33 15.83
C ASN A 84 2.39 8.87 16.08
N PHE A 85 1.45 8.03 16.48
CA PHE A 85 0.13 8.45 16.95
C PHE A 85 0.23 9.30 18.21
N LEU A 86 0.95 8.86 19.23
CA LEU A 86 1.13 9.61 20.48
C LEU A 86 1.88 10.94 20.27
N ASP A 87 2.79 11.00 19.29
CA ASP A 87 3.53 12.21 18.92
C ASP A 87 2.73 13.18 18.03
N ALA A 88 1.56 12.78 17.55
CA ALA A 88 0.76 13.61 16.65
C ALA A 88 0.16 14.83 17.35
N GLY A 89 -0.11 14.76 18.65
CA GLY A 89 -0.69 15.88 19.39
C GLY A 89 -1.20 15.51 20.79
N PRO A 90 -1.85 16.46 21.48
CA PRO A 90 -2.33 16.25 22.85
C PRO A 90 -3.54 15.32 22.90
N ASN A 91 -3.79 14.76 24.08
CA ASN A 91 -4.97 13.93 24.39
C ASN A 91 -5.11 12.71 23.47
N LEU A 92 -4.01 11.98 23.28
CA LEU A 92 -3.94 10.74 22.51
C LEU A 92 -3.35 9.65 23.41
N THR A 93 -3.95 8.46 23.40
CA THR A 93 -3.49 7.33 24.24
C THR A 93 -3.67 5.98 23.53
N ILE A 94 -2.88 4.98 23.94
CA ILE A 94 -3.03 3.59 23.51
C ILE A 94 -3.65 2.81 24.67
N VAL A 95 -4.73 2.06 24.42
CA VAL A 95 -5.48 1.36 25.48
C VAL A 95 -5.66 -0.13 25.25
N ALA A 96 -5.27 -0.65 24.08
CA ALA A 96 -5.37 -2.06 23.76
C ALA A 96 -4.31 -2.49 22.74
N LEU A 97 -3.79 -3.71 22.90
CA LEU A 97 -2.77 -4.30 22.05
C LEU A 97 -3.22 -5.70 21.58
N GLY A 98 -2.97 -6.02 20.32
CA GLY A 98 -3.28 -7.32 19.75
C GLY A 98 -2.20 -7.81 18.81
N ASP A 99 -1.72 -9.04 19.01
CA ASP A 99 -0.78 -9.71 18.12
C ASP A 99 -0.99 -11.22 18.17
N VAL A 100 -0.47 -11.97 17.21
CA VAL A 100 -0.45 -13.43 17.29
C VAL A 100 0.64 -13.94 18.23
N PHE A 101 1.57 -13.06 18.63
CA PHE A 101 2.73 -13.39 19.45
C PHE A 101 2.82 -12.55 20.73
N GLN A 102 2.89 -13.20 21.88
CA GLN A 102 3.04 -12.53 23.18
C GLN A 102 4.32 -11.68 23.24
N ASP A 103 5.45 -12.16 22.69
CA ASP A 103 6.71 -11.41 22.72
C ASP A 103 6.60 -10.03 22.04
N ARG A 104 5.71 -9.90 21.04
CA ARG A 104 5.47 -8.61 20.37
C ARG A 104 4.63 -7.65 21.20
N ILE A 105 3.68 -8.19 21.94
CA ILE A 105 2.84 -7.40 22.85
C ILE A 105 3.70 -6.86 23.98
N ASP A 106 4.50 -7.71 24.62
CA ASP A 106 5.39 -7.34 25.72
C ASP A 106 6.39 -6.26 25.28
N ASP A 107 7.01 -6.44 24.10
CA ASP A 107 7.92 -5.46 23.50
C ASP A 107 7.28 -4.07 23.35
N LEU A 108 6.03 -4.01 22.87
CA LEU A 108 5.33 -2.74 22.65
C LEU A 108 4.83 -2.13 23.97
N GLN A 109 4.24 -2.95 24.86
CA GLN A 109 3.77 -2.52 26.17
C GLN A 109 4.90 -1.87 26.98
N ASN A 110 6.09 -2.49 26.98
CA ASN A 110 7.28 -1.94 27.63
C ASN A 110 7.73 -0.61 26.99
N LYS A 111 7.79 -0.54 25.66
CA LYS A 111 8.16 0.71 24.97
C LYS A 111 7.18 1.85 25.26
N LEU A 112 5.88 1.58 25.30
CA LEU A 112 4.84 2.58 25.62
C LEU A 112 5.04 3.12 27.04
N LYS A 113 5.28 2.24 28.00
CA LYS A 113 5.55 2.61 29.39
C LYS A 113 6.84 3.45 29.51
N GLU A 114 7.94 2.96 28.95
CA GLU A 114 9.26 3.59 29.11
C GLU A 114 9.39 4.92 28.36
N GLN A 115 8.87 5.01 27.14
CA GLN A 115 9.09 6.16 26.27
C GLN A 115 7.99 7.21 26.34
N LYS A 116 6.76 6.80 26.70
CA LYS A 116 5.58 7.67 26.66
C LYS A 116 4.81 7.71 27.99
N GLY A 117 5.18 6.89 28.97
CA GLY A 117 4.44 6.78 30.23
C GLY A 117 3.03 6.21 30.07
N VAL A 118 2.75 5.52 28.97
CA VAL A 118 1.44 4.92 28.68
C VAL A 118 1.45 3.48 29.16
N GLU A 119 0.61 3.16 30.13
CA GLU A 119 0.44 1.80 30.63
C GLU A 119 -0.82 1.17 30.03
N VAL A 120 -0.65 0.09 29.26
CA VAL A 120 -1.76 -0.74 28.77
C VAL A 120 -1.88 -1.92 29.74
N PRO A 121 -3.04 -2.14 30.38
CA PRO A 121 -3.18 -3.23 31.34
C PRO A 121 -3.26 -4.59 30.63
N ASP A 122 -2.83 -5.65 31.30
CA ASP A 122 -2.71 -6.99 30.70
C ASP A 122 -4.05 -7.53 30.19
N GLU A 123 -5.18 -7.19 30.82
CA GLU A 123 -6.51 -7.57 30.35
C GLU A 123 -6.93 -6.88 29.03
N LYS A 124 -6.15 -5.91 28.56
CA LYS A 124 -6.29 -5.23 27.26
C LYS A 124 -5.22 -5.65 26.24
N CYS A 125 -4.45 -6.68 26.57
CA CYS A 125 -3.46 -7.30 25.72
C CYS A 125 -3.98 -8.66 25.24
N PHE A 126 -4.20 -8.80 23.93
CA PHE A 126 -4.86 -9.97 23.36
C PHE A 126 -3.93 -10.73 22.42
N VAL A 127 -3.79 -12.05 22.64
CA VAL A 127 -2.94 -12.92 21.81
C VAL A 127 -3.79 -13.86 20.98
N GLY A 128 -3.48 -13.96 19.69
CA GLY A 128 -4.08 -14.94 18.78
C GLY A 128 -4.60 -14.33 17.49
N PHE A 129 -5.08 -15.18 16.57
CA PHE A 129 -5.66 -14.72 15.31
C PHE A 129 -6.97 -13.95 15.49
N ASP A 130 -7.67 -14.14 16.61
CA ASP A 130 -8.88 -13.42 17.00
C ASP A 130 -8.59 -12.14 17.83
N ALA A 131 -7.32 -11.82 18.09
CA ALA A 131 -6.93 -10.67 18.89
C ALA A 131 -7.44 -9.34 18.31
N TYR A 132 -7.54 -9.24 16.98
CA TYR A 132 -7.98 -8.03 16.30
C TYR A 132 -9.43 -7.65 16.67
N GLU A 133 -10.33 -8.63 16.78
CA GLU A 133 -11.73 -8.41 17.19
C GLU A 133 -11.80 -7.89 18.62
N LYS A 134 -11.01 -8.51 19.52
CA LYS A 134 -10.93 -8.11 20.93
C LYS A 134 -10.39 -6.69 21.11
N VAL A 135 -9.38 -6.29 20.32
CA VAL A 135 -8.87 -4.91 20.30
C VAL A 135 -9.94 -3.93 19.82
N ILE A 136 -10.68 -4.27 18.77
CA ILE A 136 -11.77 -3.44 18.23
C ILE A 136 -12.86 -3.20 19.30
N ASP A 137 -13.18 -4.24 20.09
CA ASP A 137 -14.19 -4.19 21.15
C ASP A 137 -13.67 -3.59 22.47
N ALA A 138 -12.37 -3.26 22.56
CA ALA A 138 -11.74 -2.81 23.81
C ALA A 138 -12.09 -1.38 24.24
N GLY A 139 -13.06 -0.72 23.59
CA GLY A 139 -13.46 0.66 23.90
C GLY A 139 -12.56 1.71 23.24
N VAL A 140 -12.03 1.40 22.05
CA VAL A 140 -11.17 2.28 21.23
C VAL A 140 -11.99 3.14 20.26
N ASP A 141 -11.46 4.30 19.91
CA ASP A 141 -11.96 5.23 18.88
C ASP A 141 -11.22 5.03 17.54
N VAL A 142 -9.92 4.69 17.62
CA VAL A 142 -9.01 4.54 16.47
C VAL A 142 -8.38 3.14 16.49
N ILE A 143 -8.28 2.51 15.32
CA ILE A 143 -7.52 1.27 15.12
C ILE A 143 -6.25 1.57 14.33
N ILE A 144 -5.11 1.09 14.81
CA ILE A 144 -3.82 1.08 14.10
C ILE A 144 -3.57 -0.34 13.58
N LEU A 145 -3.63 -0.54 12.26
CA LEU A 145 -3.44 -1.84 11.59
C LEU A 145 -2.04 -1.99 11.00
N ALA A 146 -1.17 -2.75 11.67
CA ALA A 146 0.23 -2.96 11.29
C ALA A 146 0.64 -4.44 11.17
N THR A 147 -0.31 -5.34 10.94
CA THR A 147 -0.05 -6.75 10.64
C THR A 147 0.54 -6.96 9.24
N PRO A 148 1.02 -8.16 8.89
CA PRO A 148 1.29 -8.49 7.50
C PRO A 148 0.09 -8.16 6.58
N PRO A 149 0.32 -7.67 5.36
CA PRO A 149 -0.72 -7.21 4.45
C PRO A 149 -1.85 -8.18 4.15
N LYS A 150 -1.59 -9.49 4.21
CA LYS A 150 -2.61 -10.50 4.01
C LYS A 150 -3.83 -10.36 4.93
N PHE A 151 -3.60 -10.01 6.19
CA PHE A 151 -4.65 -9.98 7.21
C PHE A 151 -5.44 -8.66 7.22
N ARG A 152 -4.90 -7.62 6.59
CA ARG A 152 -5.43 -6.25 6.69
C ARG A 152 -6.83 -6.07 6.08
N PRO A 153 -7.21 -6.70 4.95
CA PRO A 153 -8.57 -6.53 4.40
C PRO A 153 -9.68 -6.90 5.38
N GLU A 154 -9.54 -8.05 6.05
CA GLU A 154 -10.50 -8.55 7.04
C GLU A 154 -10.52 -7.68 8.29
N GLN A 155 -9.35 -7.33 8.81
CA GLN A 155 -9.23 -6.47 9.99
C GLN A 155 -9.78 -5.06 9.75
N PHE A 156 -9.55 -4.49 8.56
CA PHE A 156 -10.09 -3.19 8.19
C PHE A 156 -11.60 -3.22 8.07
N GLU A 157 -12.16 -4.24 7.39
CA GLU A 157 -13.61 -4.39 7.28
C GLU A 157 -14.26 -4.52 8.67
N ALA A 158 -13.67 -5.31 9.58
CA ALA A 158 -14.16 -5.45 10.94
C ALA A 158 -14.12 -4.11 11.72
N ALA A 159 -13.03 -3.36 11.62
CA ALA A 159 -12.91 -2.04 12.24
C ALA A 159 -13.97 -1.05 11.73
N VAL A 160 -14.24 -1.04 10.42
CA VAL A 160 -15.28 -0.21 9.81
C VAL A 160 -16.68 -0.67 10.24
N LYS A 161 -16.96 -1.98 10.28
CA LYS A 161 -18.25 -2.51 10.80
C LYS A 161 -18.49 -2.08 12.25
N ALA A 162 -17.44 -2.04 13.05
CA ALA A 162 -17.47 -1.54 14.43
C ALA A 162 -17.42 0.00 14.55
N ARG A 163 -17.51 0.73 13.42
CA ARG A 163 -17.52 2.19 13.32
C ARG A 163 -16.29 2.87 13.92
N LYS A 164 -15.10 2.33 13.68
CA LYS A 164 -13.82 2.86 14.17
C LYS A 164 -13.09 3.67 13.11
N HIS A 165 -12.43 4.75 13.51
CA HIS A 165 -11.45 5.41 12.63
C HIS A 165 -10.23 4.50 12.47
N VAL A 166 -9.52 4.60 11.35
CA VAL A 166 -8.43 3.66 11.04
C VAL A 166 -7.19 4.38 10.53
N PHE A 167 -6.05 4.06 11.13
CA PHE A 167 -4.77 4.12 10.46
C PHE A 167 -4.38 2.70 10.03
N MET A 168 -3.98 2.49 8.78
CA MET A 168 -3.48 1.19 8.36
C MET A 168 -2.20 1.30 7.53
N GLU A 169 -1.22 0.47 7.85
CA GLU A 169 0.01 0.40 7.05
C GLU A 169 -0.26 -0.04 5.61
N LYS A 170 0.59 0.41 4.69
CA LYS A 170 0.64 -0.12 3.33
C LYS A 170 1.45 -1.43 3.29
N PRO A 171 1.28 -2.26 2.26
CA PRO A 171 0.16 -2.29 1.31
C PRO A 171 -1.15 -2.77 1.96
N VAL A 172 -2.29 -2.46 1.38
CA VAL A 172 -3.59 -2.76 2.01
C VAL A 172 -4.10 -4.19 1.79
N ALA A 173 -3.54 -4.89 0.81
CA ALA A 173 -3.79 -6.31 0.54
C ALA A 173 -2.63 -6.91 -0.28
N VAL A 174 -2.70 -8.21 -0.56
CA VAL A 174 -1.71 -8.94 -1.39
C VAL A 174 -2.31 -9.53 -2.66
N ASP A 175 -3.63 -9.54 -2.81
CA ASP A 175 -4.35 -10.21 -3.89
C ASP A 175 -5.63 -9.44 -4.29
N PRO A 176 -6.17 -9.69 -5.51
CA PRO A 176 -7.33 -8.94 -6.00
C PRO A 176 -8.59 -9.07 -5.16
N VAL A 177 -8.83 -10.23 -4.56
CA VAL A 177 -9.97 -10.46 -3.66
C VAL A 177 -9.89 -9.51 -2.46
N GLY A 178 -8.72 -9.44 -1.81
CA GLY A 178 -8.48 -8.54 -0.69
C GLY A 178 -8.57 -7.05 -1.09
N ILE A 179 -8.13 -6.69 -2.29
CA ILE A 179 -8.29 -5.32 -2.80
C ILE A 179 -9.77 -4.93 -2.91
N ARG A 180 -10.61 -5.79 -3.51
CA ARG A 180 -12.05 -5.51 -3.61
C ARG A 180 -12.71 -5.37 -2.25
N GLN A 181 -12.28 -6.18 -1.28
CA GLN A 181 -12.75 -6.09 0.11
C GLN A 181 -12.37 -4.74 0.73
N VAL A 182 -11.13 -4.26 0.57
CA VAL A 182 -10.70 -2.94 1.06
C VAL A 182 -11.48 -1.81 0.39
N ILE A 183 -11.73 -1.88 -0.92
CA ILE A 183 -12.54 -0.87 -1.64
C ILE A 183 -13.97 -0.83 -1.09
N SER A 184 -14.59 -2.00 -0.88
CA SER A 184 -15.94 -2.09 -0.29
C SER A 184 -15.98 -1.51 1.13
N ALA A 185 -15.01 -1.88 1.98
CA ALA A 185 -14.89 -1.35 3.34
C ALA A 185 -14.60 0.15 3.36
N SER A 186 -13.82 0.67 2.40
CA SER A 186 -13.56 2.10 2.25
C SER A 186 -14.83 2.88 1.95
N LYS A 187 -15.66 2.41 1.01
CA LYS A 187 -16.97 3.04 0.70
C LYS A 187 -17.93 2.99 1.88
N MET A 188 -17.92 1.89 2.63
CA MET A 188 -18.67 1.79 3.88
C MET A 188 -18.18 2.81 4.92
N ALA A 189 -16.87 2.99 5.08
CA ALA A 189 -16.31 4.01 5.98
C ALA A 189 -16.77 5.43 5.60
N ASP A 190 -16.75 5.79 4.32
CA ASP A 190 -17.25 7.10 3.85
C ASP A 190 -18.72 7.31 4.23
N SER A 191 -19.57 6.30 3.97
CA SER A 191 -21.00 6.36 4.30
C SER A 191 -21.28 6.53 5.80
N GLN A 192 -20.32 6.17 6.65
CA GLN A 192 -20.40 6.27 8.10
C GLN A 192 -19.70 7.52 8.66
N GLY A 193 -19.05 8.32 7.81
CA GLY A 193 -18.27 9.49 8.21
C GLY A 193 -16.93 9.17 8.87
N LEU A 194 -16.46 7.92 8.76
CA LEU A 194 -15.20 7.48 9.36
C LEU A 194 -14.01 8.09 8.62
N LYS A 195 -12.90 8.24 9.35
CA LYS A 195 -11.65 8.79 8.83
C LYS A 195 -10.65 7.65 8.71
N VAL A 196 -10.03 7.54 7.54
CA VAL A 196 -9.13 6.45 7.20
C VAL A 196 -7.86 7.00 6.56
N VAL A 197 -6.73 6.81 7.22
CA VAL A 197 -5.40 7.14 6.69
C VAL A 197 -4.62 5.86 6.46
N THR A 198 -3.93 5.79 5.33
CA THR A 198 -3.03 4.69 5.00
C THR A 198 -1.58 5.11 5.15
N GLY A 199 -0.66 4.17 5.41
CA GLY A 199 0.79 4.36 5.55
C GLY A 199 1.54 4.80 4.28
N THR A 200 0.88 5.56 3.42
CA THR A 200 1.39 6.19 2.19
C THR A 200 2.05 7.53 2.51
N GLN A 201 3.05 7.49 3.40
CA GLN A 201 3.72 8.63 4.02
C GLN A 201 4.21 9.72 3.06
N ARG A 202 4.57 9.37 1.82
CA ARG A 202 4.96 10.35 0.79
C ARG A 202 3.83 11.35 0.48
N ARG A 203 2.56 10.94 0.61
CA ARG A 203 1.38 11.81 0.50
C ARG A 203 1.23 12.80 1.65
N HIS A 204 2.03 12.63 2.71
CA HIS A 204 2.07 13.47 3.90
C HIS A 204 3.43 14.17 4.04
N GLN A 205 4.30 14.03 3.05
CA GLN A 205 5.66 14.55 3.09
C GLN A 205 5.73 15.90 2.36
N HIS A 206 6.27 16.91 3.04
CA HIS A 206 6.23 18.30 2.58
C HIS A 206 6.83 18.50 1.18
N LYS A 207 8.00 17.92 0.90
CA LYS A 207 8.62 18.06 -0.43
C LYS A 207 7.80 17.45 -1.56
N TYR A 208 7.08 16.35 -1.30
CA TYR A 208 6.23 15.71 -2.30
C TYR A 208 4.99 16.57 -2.55
N ILE A 209 4.33 17.03 -1.49
CA ILE A 209 3.15 17.90 -1.62
C ILE A 209 3.51 19.23 -2.30
N ASN A 210 4.64 19.82 -1.98
CA ASN A 210 5.08 21.06 -2.62
C ASN A 210 5.45 20.84 -4.09
N LEU A 211 6.12 19.73 -4.42
CA LEU A 211 6.35 19.38 -5.82
C LEU A 211 5.02 19.20 -6.57
N LEU A 212 4.07 18.47 -5.99
CA LEU A 212 2.75 18.27 -6.59
C LEU A 212 2.06 19.59 -6.89
N LYS A 213 2.05 20.55 -5.96
CA LYS A 213 1.47 21.90 -6.20
C LYS A 213 2.08 22.58 -7.42
N GLU A 214 3.39 22.44 -7.64
CA GLU A 214 4.05 22.99 -8.83
C GLU A 214 3.69 22.22 -10.10
N LEU A 215 3.49 20.90 -10.02
CA LEU A 215 2.93 20.13 -11.13
C LEU A 215 1.50 20.60 -11.47
N GLU A 216 0.67 20.87 -10.44
CA GLU A 216 -0.68 21.43 -10.62
C GLU A 216 -0.65 22.83 -11.26
N ASN A 217 0.40 23.60 -10.98
CA ASN A 217 0.67 24.90 -11.60
C ASN A 217 1.31 24.80 -13.00
N ASN A 218 1.33 23.61 -13.62
CA ASN A 218 1.85 23.37 -14.96
C ASN A 218 3.36 23.72 -15.11
N ALA A 219 4.13 23.60 -14.02
CA ALA A 219 5.56 23.95 -13.98
C ALA A 219 6.40 23.11 -14.95
N ILE A 220 6.05 21.84 -15.16
CA ILE A 220 6.76 20.96 -16.10
C ILE A 220 6.03 20.71 -17.42
N GLY A 221 4.88 21.36 -17.66
CA GLY A 221 4.04 21.02 -18.81
C GLY A 221 3.19 19.76 -18.58
N ASN A 222 2.73 19.16 -19.67
CA ASN A 222 2.01 17.90 -19.62
C ASN A 222 2.98 16.76 -19.30
N ILE A 223 2.68 15.93 -18.30
CA ILE A 223 3.49 14.76 -17.96
C ILE A 223 3.27 13.69 -19.03
N VAL A 224 4.31 13.30 -19.76
CA VAL A 224 4.26 12.33 -20.88
C VAL A 224 4.64 10.92 -20.48
N SER A 225 5.52 10.76 -19.48
CA SER A 225 5.94 9.47 -18.94
C SER A 225 6.51 9.65 -17.53
N ALA A 226 6.62 8.54 -16.80
CA ALA A 226 7.30 8.50 -15.52
C ALA A 226 8.16 7.26 -15.37
N ASP A 227 9.22 7.37 -14.57
CA ASP A 227 10.06 6.26 -14.15
C ASP A 227 10.07 6.20 -12.63
N VAL A 228 9.90 5.00 -12.07
CA VAL A 228 9.88 4.79 -10.62
C VAL A 228 10.76 3.63 -10.19
N TYR A 229 11.54 3.87 -9.13
CA TYR A 229 12.61 2.99 -8.69
C TYR A 229 12.53 2.68 -7.20
N TRP A 230 12.58 1.40 -6.85
CA TRP A 230 12.93 0.92 -5.51
C TRP A 230 14.03 -0.14 -5.60
N ASN A 231 15.24 0.32 -5.90
CA ASN A 231 16.40 -0.54 -6.05
C ASN A 231 17.27 -0.47 -4.80
N GLY A 232 17.25 -1.54 -4.01
CA GLY A 232 17.96 -1.65 -2.74
C GLY A 232 18.74 -2.95 -2.60
N GLY A 233 19.33 -3.10 -1.40
CA GLY A 233 19.89 -4.36 -0.94
C GLY A 233 18.81 -5.36 -0.50
N GLN A 234 19.24 -6.56 -0.14
CA GLN A 234 18.36 -7.56 0.46
C GLN A 234 17.74 -7.01 1.74
N LEU A 235 16.43 -7.24 1.92
CA LEU A 235 15.77 -6.97 3.20
C LEU A 235 16.16 -8.05 4.24
N TRP A 236 15.70 -7.89 5.47
CA TRP A 236 15.87 -8.88 6.52
C TRP A 236 15.12 -10.19 6.21
N TYR A 237 15.62 -11.28 6.79
CA TYR A 237 14.95 -12.57 6.83
C TYR A 237 15.18 -13.22 8.20
N ARG A 238 14.37 -14.21 8.54
CA ARG A 238 14.56 -15.05 9.71
C ARG A 238 14.75 -16.50 9.30
N ASN A 239 15.84 -17.09 9.78
CA ASN A 239 16.03 -18.54 9.69
C ASN A 239 14.90 -19.26 10.43
N SER A 240 14.56 -20.45 9.96
CA SER A 240 13.66 -21.35 10.68
C SER A 240 14.23 -21.68 12.05
N ASN A 241 13.37 -21.76 13.05
CA ASN A 241 13.70 -22.28 14.37
C ASN A 241 12.96 -23.62 14.55
N PRO A 242 13.61 -24.71 14.98
CA PRO A 242 12.94 -25.97 15.29
C PRO A 242 11.77 -25.87 16.27
N ASP A 243 11.76 -24.84 17.14
CA ASP A 243 10.69 -24.62 18.11
C ASP A 243 9.46 -23.90 17.51
N TRP A 244 9.57 -23.36 16.29
CA TRP A 244 8.46 -22.68 15.62
C TRP A 244 7.72 -23.65 14.71
N SER A 245 6.39 -23.61 14.78
CA SER A 245 5.55 -24.20 13.73
C SER A 245 5.78 -23.53 12.38
N GLU A 246 5.33 -24.18 11.29
CA GLU A 246 5.39 -23.59 9.96
C GLU A 246 4.74 -22.20 9.92
N MET A 247 3.50 -22.05 10.40
CA MET A 247 2.80 -20.77 10.43
C MET A 247 3.57 -19.71 11.23
N GLU A 248 4.09 -20.09 12.40
CA GLU A 248 4.85 -19.16 13.25
C GLU A 248 6.08 -18.64 12.52
N TRP A 249 6.89 -19.54 11.93
CA TRP A 249 8.07 -19.13 11.19
C TRP A 249 7.70 -18.21 10.03
N MET A 250 6.66 -18.55 9.26
CA MET A 250 6.22 -17.74 8.13
C MET A 250 5.79 -16.34 8.56
N ILE A 251 5.02 -16.18 9.64
CA ILE A 251 4.62 -14.86 10.15
C ILE A 251 5.82 -14.10 10.72
N ARG A 252 6.75 -14.78 11.42
CA ARG A 252 7.98 -14.14 11.90
C ARG A 252 8.88 -13.68 10.73
N ASP A 253 8.84 -14.38 9.60
CA ASP A 253 9.57 -14.09 8.36
C ASP A 253 8.68 -13.47 7.25
N TRP A 254 7.57 -12.82 7.63
CA TRP A 254 6.44 -12.53 6.73
C TRP A 254 6.79 -11.80 5.43
N VAL A 255 7.81 -10.94 5.43
CA VAL A 255 8.19 -10.15 4.24
C VAL A 255 8.63 -11.03 3.07
N ASN A 256 9.13 -12.24 3.34
CA ASN A 256 9.69 -13.14 2.34
C ASN A 256 8.65 -14.08 1.72
N TRP A 257 7.43 -14.17 2.28
CA TRP A 257 6.37 -15.05 1.79
C TRP A 257 5.33 -14.27 0.98
N CYS A 258 5.15 -14.64 -0.28
CA CYS A 258 4.28 -13.95 -1.24
C CYS A 258 2.84 -13.84 -0.74
N TRP A 259 2.33 -14.88 -0.09
CA TRP A 259 0.98 -14.84 0.45
C TRP A 259 0.81 -13.91 1.66
N LEU A 260 1.89 -13.54 2.36
CA LEU A 260 1.86 -12.63 3.51
C LEU A 260 2.13 -11.17 3.11
N SER A 261 3.15 -10.94 2.30
CA SER A 261 3.61 -9.58 1.94
C SER A 261 3.26 -9.14 0.52
N GLY A 262 2.95 -10.09 -0.36
CA GLY A 262 2.69 -9.82 -1.77
C GLY A 262 3.93 -9.68 -2.64
N ASP A 263 5.13 -10.00 -2.14
CA ASP A 263 6.44 -9.71 -2.75
C ASP A 263 6.83 -8.22 -2.64
N HIS A 264 8.12 -7.90 -2.75
CA HIS A 264 8.67 -6.57 -2.51
C HIS A 264 8.15 -5.49 -3.47
N ILE A 265 7.66 -5.88 -4.66
CA ILE A 265 6.95 -4.96 -5.55
C ILE A 265 5.65 -4.43 -4.90
N VAL A 266 4.93 -5.29 -4.17
CA VAL A 266 3.70 -4.93 -3.45
C VAL A 266 4.02 -4.36 -2.07
N GLU A 267 5.01 -4.91 -1.36
CA GLU A 267 5.32 -4.47 0.01
C GLU A 267 6.07 -3.13 0.03
N GLN A 268 7.19 -3.01 -0.69
CA GLN A 268 8.05 -1.81 -0.63
C GLN A 268 7.79 -0.85 -1.79
N HIS A 269 7.87 -1.36 -3.03
CA HIS A 269 7.84 -0.52 -4.23
C HIS A 269 6.48 0.15 -4.47
N VAL A 270 5.42 -0.32 -3.81
CA VAL A 270 4.10 0.33 -3.82
C VAL A 270 4.18 1.80 -3.44
N HIS A 271 5.16 2.23 -2.63
CA HIS A 271 5.38 3.66 -2.35
C HIS A 271 5.61 4.48 -3.62
N ASN A 272 6.51 4.04 -4.51
CA ASN A 272 6.82 4.80 -5.72
C ASN A 272 5.71 4.62 -6.77
N ILE A 273 5.13 3.42 -6.86
CA ILE A 273 3.98 3.15 -7.73
C ILE A 273 2.80 4.07 -7.34
N ASP A 274 2.55 4.26 -6.04
CA ASP A 274 1.53 5.17 -5.55
C ASP A 274 1.81 6.64 -5.91
N VAL A 275 3.04 7.12 -5.73
CA VAL A 275 3.44 8.48 -6.14
C VAL A 275 3.28 8.66 -7.65
N ALA A 276 3.61 7.65 -8.45
CA ALA A 276 3.41 7.71 -9.89
C ALA A 276 1.94 7.94 -10.24
N HIS A 277 1.02 7.14 -9.70
CA HIS A 277 -0.41 7.33 -9.96
C HIS A 277 -0.94 8.65 -9.43
N TRP A 278 -0.44 9.08 -8.27
CA TRP A 278 -0.82 10.35 -7.67
C TRP A 278 -0.49 11.52 -8.58
N TYR A 279 0.74 11.62 -9.07
CA TYR A 279 1.16 12.75 -9.90
C TYR A 279 0.63 12.65 -11.33
N MET A 280 0.52 11.42 -11.86
CA MET A 280 -0.05 11.17 -13.19
C MET A 280 -1.58 11.36 -13.22
N GLY A 281 -2.24 11.32 -12.06
CA GLY A 281 -3.68 11.44 -11.86
C GLY A 281 -4.49 10.24 -12.39
N LYS A 282 -3.84 9.10 -12.60
CA LYS A 282 -4.41 7.93 -13.28
C LYS A 282 -3.79 6.62 -12.79
N TYR A 283 -4.55 5.54 -12.94
CA TYR A 283 -4.11 4.17 -12.70
C TYR A 283 -3.92 3.42 -14.03
N PRO A 284 -3.04 2.40 -14.08
CA PRO A 284 -2.78 1.65 -15.29
C PRO A 284 -3.96 0.78 -15.69
N VAL A 285 -4.20 0.69 -16.99
CA VAL A 285 -5.12 -0.27 -17.60
C VAL A 285 -4.44 -1.58 -17.97
N LYS A 286 -3.10 -1.56 -18.13
CA LYS A 286 -2.28 -2.72 -18.49
C LYS A 286 -0.92 -2.71 -17.78
N ALA A 287 -0.39 -3.91 -17.53
CA ALA A 287 0.97 -4.12 -17.06
C ALA A 287 1.65 -5.26 -17.84
N LEU A 288 2.90 -5.05 -18.25
CA LEU A 288 3.80 -6.10 -18.72
C LEU A 288 5.06 -6.13 -17.86
N GLY A 289 5.22 -7.20 -17.10
CA GLY A 289 6.26 -7.37 -16.11
C GLY A 289 7.26 -8.46 -16.45
N PHE A 290 8.48 -8.28 -15.94
CA PHE A 290 9.58 -9.23 -15.96
C PHE A 290 10.18 -9.29 -14.55
N GLY A 291 10.76 -10.42 -14.18
CA GLY A 291 11.43 -10.56 -12.90
C GLY A 291 12.08 -11.92 -12.74
N SER A 292 12.82 -12.10 -11.65
CA SER A 292 13.48 -13.36 -11.35
C SER A 292 13.82 -13.48 -9.87
N ARG A 293 13.96 -14.72 -9.39
CA ARG A 293 14.67 -15.03 -8.15
C ARG A 293 16.10 -15.48 -8.48
N GLN A 294 17.07 -14.96 -7.73
CA GLN A 294 18.50 -15.24 -7.87
C GLN A 294 19.17 -15.56 -6.53
N ARG A 295 18.87 -14.83 -5.45
CA ARG A 295 19.68 -14.87 -4.22
C ARG A 295 18.90 -14.92 -2.91
N ARG A 296 17.56 -14.80 -2.93
CA ARG A 296 16.76 -14.92 -1.70
C ARG A 296 17.00 -16.24 -0.96
N VAL A 297 17.17 -16.13 0.35
CA VAL A 297 17.48 -17.23 1.27
C VAL A 297 16.21 -18.00 1.67
N THR A 298 15.16 -17.28 2.08
CA THR A 298 13.87 -17.85 2.51
C THR A 298 12.75 -17.42 1.55
N GLY A 299 11.54 -17.96 1.77
CA GLY A 299 10.35 -17.53 1.05
C GLY A 299 10.27 -17.96 -0.42
N ASP A 300 9.23 -17.50 -1.11
CA ASP A 300 8.82 -17.94 -2.46
C ASP A 300 8.79 -16.81 -3.51
N GLN A 301 9.47 -15.71 -3.21
CA GLN A 301 9.44 -14.44 -3.95
C GLN A 301 10.60 -14.24 -4.94
N TYR A 302 10.47 -13.21 -5.79
CA TYR A 302 11.52 -12.71 -6.69
C TYR A 302 12.45 -11.70 -6.01
N ASP A 303 13.67 -11.58 -6.53
CA ASP A 303 14.67 -10.60 -6.09
C ASP A 303 14.53 -9.27 -6.84
N ASN A 304 13.88 -9.26 -8.02
CA ASN A 304 13.69 -8.06 -8.83
C ASN A 304 12.45 -8.13 -9.71
N PHE A 305 11.94 -6.94 -10.07
CA PHE A 305 10.91 -6.71 -11.06
C PHE A 305 11.25 -5.52 -11.96
N ALA A 306 10.85 -5.60 -13.22
CA ALA A 306 10.74 -4.49 -14.16
C ALA A 306 9.38 -4.57 -14.85
N VAL A 307 8.60 -3.50 -14.80
CA VAL A 307 7.21 -3.48 -15.27
C VAL A 307 6.95 -2.24 -16.10
N ASP A 308 6.42 -2.44 -17.30
CA ASP A 308 5.84 -1.38 -18.11
C ASP A 308 4.34 -1.29 -17.80
N PHE A 309 3.95 -0.20 -17.14
CA PHE A 309 2.54 0.14 -16.93
C PHE A 309 2.05 1.06 -18.05
N VAL A 310 0.83 0.83 -18.54
CA VAL A 310 0.17 1.65 -19.57
C VAL A 310 -1.11 2.24 -19.00
N LEU A 311 -1.27 3.56 -19.11
CA LEU A 311 -2.47 4.30 -18.73
C LEU A 311 -3.51 4.30 -19.86
N ASP A 312 -4.76 4.64 -19.56
CA ASP A 312 -5.86 4.67 -20.53
C ASP A 312 -5.64 5.68 -21.68
N ASP A 313 -4.87 6.73 -21.43
CA ASP A 313 -4.46 7.76 -22.39
C ASP A 313 -3.18 7.40 -23.17
N GLY A 314 -2.63 6.21 -22.95
CA GLY A 314 -1.45 5.70 -23.64
C GLY A 314 -0.10 6.12 -23.04
N ARG A 315 -0.08 6.99 -22.02
CA ARG A 315 1.15 7.30 -21.28
C ARG A 315 1.66 6.06 -20.56
N LYS A 316 2.97 6.02 -20.31
CA LYS A 316 3.66 4.87 -19.71
C LYS A 316 4.39 5.22 -18.44
N ILE A 317 4.44 4.26 -17.53
CA ILE A 317 5.24 4.31 -16.31
C ILE A 317 6.18 3.11 -16.32
N LEU A 318 7.50 3.35 -16.39
CA LEU A 318 8.49 2.31 -16.17
C LEU A 318 8.70 2.13 -14.67
N SER A 319 8.52 0.92 -14.17
CA SER A 319 8.60 0.62 -12.75
C SER A 319 9.63 -0.48 -12.51
N THR A 320 10.68 -0.18 -11.73
CA THR A 320 11.70 -1.19 -11.38
C THR A 320 11.94 -1.28 -9.89
N CYS A 321 12.12 -2.50 -9.38
CA CYS A 321 12.56 -2.71 -8.01
C CYS A 321 13.47 -3.92 -7.89
N ARG A 322 14.34 -3.89 -6.87
CA ARG A 322 15.36 -4.92 -6.63
C ARG A 322 15.73 -4.99 -5.16
N GLN A 323 15.97 -6.18 -4.65
CA GLN A 323 16.55 -6.44 -3.34
C GLN A 323 17.78 -7.37 -3.44
N ILE A 324 18.91 -6.85 -3.93
CA ILE A 324 20.15 -7.61 -4.12
C ILE A 324 21.34 -6.83 -3.56
N ASN A 325 22.08 -7.46 -2.65
CA ASN A 325 23.26 -6.87 -2.02
C ASN A 325 24.39 -6.64 -3.03
N GLY A 326 25.15 -5.55 -2.83
CA GLY A 326 26.33 -5.23 -3.65
C GLY A 326 26.02 -4.58 -5.01
N CYS A 327 24.76 -4.21 -5.28
CA CYS A 327 24.35 -3.49 -6.47
C CYS A 327 24.19 -1.98 -6.22
N SER A 328 24.22 -1.18 -7.28
CA SER A 328 23.90 0.26 -7.21
C SER A 328 22.44 0.47 -6.81
N ASN A 329 22.22 1.25 -5.75
CA ASN A 329 20.91 1.49 -5.17
C ASN A 329 20.33 2.84 -5.61
N GLY A 330 19.01 2.97 -5.51
CA GLY A 330 18.27 4.20 -5.76
C GLY A 330 16.79 4.00 -5.51
N VAL A 331 16.20 4.89 -4.71
CA VAL A 331 14.76 4.93 -4.47
C VAL A 331 14.26 6.32 -4.80
N TYR A 332 13.66 6.47 -5.98
CA TYR A 332 13.26 7.78 -6.53
C TYR A 332 12.20 7.65 -7.61
N GLU A 333 11.60 8.77 -7.94
CA GLU A 333 10.67 8.96 -9.04
C GLU A 333 11.20 10.04 -9.98
N LEU A 334 10.95 9.88 -11.27
CA LEU A 334 11.25 10.84 -12.32
C LEU A 334 10.01 11.01 -13.20
N PHE A 335 9.61 12.25 -13.43
CA PHE A 335 8.47 12.62 -14.25
C PHE A 335 8.95 13.47 -15.41
N HIS A 336 8.61 13.06 -16.62
CA HIS A 336 9.00 13.74 -17.85
C HIS A 336 7.85 14.62 -18.31
N GLY A 337 8.04 15.93 -18.26
CA GLY A 337 7.07 16.91 -18.73
C GLY A 337 7.46 17.50 -20.08
N THR A 338 6.51 18.14 -20.77
CA THR A 338 6.78 18.81 -22.07
C THR A 338 7.62 20.09 -21.95
N LYS A 339 7.84 20.62 -20.74
CA LYS A 339 8.64 21.84 -20.49
C LYS A 339 9.89 21.58 -19.64
N ALA A 340 9.82 20.64 -18.71
CA ALA A 340 10.89 20.33 -17.75
C ALA A 340 10.70 18.91 -17.21
N MET A 341 11.62 18.47 -16.34
CA MET A 341 11.51 17.21 -15.61
C MET A 341 11.34 17.48 -14.12
N ALA A 342 10.69 16.56 -13.41
CA ALA A 342 10.57 16.60 -11.96
C ALA A 342 11.06 15.29 -11.33
N THR A 343 11.73 15.37 -10.18
CA THR A 343 12.17 14.19 -9.44
C THR A 343 11.91 14.33 -7.94
N SER A 344 11.59 13.22 -7.31
CA SER A 344 11.53 13.06 -5.86
C SER A 344 12.30 11.79 -5.46
N SER A 345 12.80 11.72 -4.23
CA SER A 345 13.55 10.55 -3.76
C SER A 345 13.36 10.23 -2.28
N GLN A 346 13.77 9.02 -1.91
CA GLN A 346 13.90 8.60 -0.52
C GLN A 346 15.15 9.26 0.07
N GLY A 347 14.94 10.23 0.97
CA GLY A 347 15.98 11.19 1.37
C GLY A 347 16.13 12.34 0.38
N GLY A 348 17.00 13.31 0.68
CA GLY A 348 17.28 14.46 -0.21
C GLY A 348 16.08 15.38 -0.48
N THR A 349 16.19 16.18 -1.54
CA THR A 349 15.19 17.16 -1.97
C THR A 349 14.37 16.66 -3.16
N ALA A 350 13.16 17.20 -3.33
CA ALA A 350 12.44 17.09 -4.60
C ALA A 350 12.84 18.27 -5.50
N ARG A 351 12.88 18.08 -6.82
CA ARG A 351 13.42 19.09 -7.75
C ARG A 351 12.66 19.13 -9.06
N ILE A 352 12.63 20.30 -9.68
CA ILE A 352 12.29 20.52 -11.09
C ILE A 352 13.56 20.99 -11.79
N PHE A 353 13.86 20.45 -12.97
CA PHE A 353 15.08 20.75 -13.70
C PHE A 353 14.86 20.75 -15.23
N ASP A 354 15.70 21.50 -15.95
CA ASP A 354 15.65 21.61 -17.41
C ASP A 354 16.31 20.42 -18.13
N ASP A 355 16.32 20.45 -19.46
CA ASP A 355 16.93 19.41 -20.31
C ASP A 355 18.47 19.36 -20.22
N GLN A 356 19.10 20.40 -19.67
CA GLN A 356 20.54 20.48 -19.40
C GLN A 356 20.89 20.01 -17.99
N GLY A 357 19.88 19.72 -17.15
CA GLY A 357 20.06 19.29 -15.76
C GLY A 357 20.23 20.44 -14.77
N ASN A 358 19.92 21.69 -15.14
CA ASN A 358 19.93 22.82 -14.22
C ASN A 358 18.66 22.81 -13.37
N ASP A 359 18.81 22.92 -12.05
CA ASP A 359 17.68 23.02 -11.13
C ASP A 359 16.91 24.33 -11.37
N ILE A 360 15.62 24.22 -11.65
CA ILE A 360 14.64 25.32 -11.75
C ILE A 360 14.02 25.61 -10.39
N ALA A 361 13.68 24.56 -9.64
CA ALA A 361 13.11 24.65 -8.30
C ALA A 361 13.50 23.44 -7.45
N THR A 362 13.64 23.67 -6.14
CA THR A 362 14.01 22.63 -5.16
C THR A 362 13.09 22.73 -3.95
N PHE A 363 12.59 21.60 -3.47
CA PHE A 363 11.68 21.49 -2.35
C PHE A 363 12.29 20.59 -1.28
N GLU A 364 12.40 21.15 -0.08
CA GLU A 364 12.95 20.47 1.08
C GLU A 364 11.85 19.83 1.94
N ASP A 365 12.25 18.87 2.77
CA ASP A 365 11.39 18.32 3.80
C ASP A 365 11.22 19.30 4.96
N HIS A 366 10.19 19.08 5.76
CA HIS A 366 9.97 19.77 7.03
C HIS A 366 10.53 18.94 8.19
N GLU A 367 10.77 19.57 9.34
CA GLU A 367 11.23 18.88 10.56
C GLU A 367 10.26 17.80 11.04
N THR A 368 8.96 17.98 10.75
CA THR A 368 7.92 16.99 11.05
C THR A 368 8.10 15.76 10.17
N SER A 369 8.42 14.64 10.82
CA SER A 369 8.51 13.33 10.17
C SER A 369 7.21 13.00 9.42
N PRO A 370 7.27 12.53 8.16
CA PRO A 370 6.07 12.18 7.40
C PRO A 370 5.27 11.05 8.09
N TYR A 371 5.92 10.18 8.85
CA TYR A 371 5.24 9.16 9.65
C TYR A 371 4.37 9.77 10.77
N VAL A 372 4.82 10.86 11.41
CA VAL A 372 4.01 11.58 12.41
C VAL A 372 2.92 12.40 11.69
N GLN A 373 3.25 12.97 10.53
CA GLN A 373 2.30 13.77 9.75
C GLN A 373 1.07 12.97 9.31
N GLU A 374 1.20 11.68 8.98
CA GLU A 374 0.06 10.79 8.73
C GLU A 374 -0.94 10.76 9.90
N HIS A 375 -0.42 10.62 11.12
CA HIS A 375 -1.25 10.60 12.32
C HIS A 375 -1.79 11.99 12.70
N ILE A 376 -1.00 13.06 12.50
CA ILE A 376 -1.49 14.45 12.65
C ILE A 376 -2.71 14.67 11.75
N ASN A 377 -2.63 14.24 10.50
CA ASN A 377 -3.69 14.45 9.52
C ASN A 377 -4.93 13.62 9.89
N LEU A 378 -4.75 12.37 10.34
CA LEU A 378 -5.86 11.54 10.84
C LEU A 378 -6.55 12.19 12.05
N VAL A 379 -5.80 12.58 13.08
CA VAL A 379 -6.35 13.17 14.31
C VAL A 379 -7.03 14.50 14.01
N THR A 380 -6.43 15.33 13.16
CA THR A 380 -7.03 16.59 12.70
C THR A 380 -8.36 16.32 12.00
N ALA A 381 -8.40 15.33 11.08
CA ALA A 381 -9.61 14.98 10.37
C ALA A 381 -10.73 14.46 11.30
N ILE A 382 -10.37 13.72 12.36
CA ILE A 382 -11.32 13.26 13.36
C ILE A 382 -11.88 14.44 14.18
N ARG A 383 -11.01 15.33 14.66
CA ARG A 383 -11.39 16.44 15.56
C ARG A 383 -12.17 17.54 14.85
N GLU A 384 -11.88 17.78 13.58
CA GLU A 384 -12.49 18.85 12.79
C GLU A 384 -13.52 18.35 11.77
N ASP A 385 -13.83 17.05 11.81
CA ASP A 385 -14.75 16.39 10.88
C ASP A 385 -14.43 16.60 9.38
N ILE A 386 -13.13 16.61 9.05
CA ILE A 386 -12.67 16.70 7.66
C ILE A 386 -12.84 15.32 7.02
N ALA A 387 -13.53 15.25 5.88
CA ALA A 387 -13.62 14.02 5.09
C ALA A 387 -12.21 13.59 4.64
N MET A 388 -11.78 12.40 5.06
CA MET A 388 -10.44 11.87 4.74
C MET A 388 -10.49 10.35 4.76
N ASN A 389 -10.37 9.75 3.57
CA ASN A 389 -10.32 8.30 3.39
C ASN A 389 -9.39 7.95 2.23
N TYR A 390 -8.20 7.43 2.55
CA TYR A 390 -7.21 7.03 1.54
C TYR A 390 -7.26 5.55 1.19
N ALA A 391 -8.20 4.77 1.73
CA ALA A 391 -8.17 3.31 1.55
C ALA A 391 -8.45 2.88 0.10
N GLU A 392 -9.44 3.44 -0.60
CA GLU A 392 -9.69 3.11 -2.01
C GLU A 392 -8.50 3.50 -2.90
N GLN A 393 -7.98 4.72 -2.73
CA GLN A 393 -6.80 5.19 -3.48
C GLN A 393 -5.59 4.27 -3.30
N THR A 394 -5.28 3.89 -2.05
CA THR A 394 -4.16 3.00 -1.74
C THR A 394 -4.42 1.57 -2.23
N ALA A 395 -5.68 1.12 -2.22
CA ALA A 395 -6.06 -0.18 -2.80
C ALA A 395 -5.83 -0.21 -4.31
N LEU A 396 -6.15 0.86 -5.03
CA LEU A 396 -5.88 0.97 -6.47
C LEU A 396 -4.38 0.98 -6.79
N SER A 397 -3.57 1.73 -6.02
CA SER A 397 -2.10 1.69 -6.14
C SER A 397 -1.53 0.30 -5.82
N THR A 398 -2.07 -0.37 -4.80
CA THR A 398 -1.68 -1.74 -4.45
C THR A 398 -2.09 -2.74 -5.55
N MET A 399 -3.25 -2.57 -6.19
CA MET A 399 -3.68 -3.38 -7.32
C MET A 399 -2.71 -3.30 -8.50
N ALA A 400 -2.22 -2.10 -8.83
CA ALA A 400 -1.21 -1.94 -9.87
C ALA A 400 0.10 -2.68 -9.54
N ALA A 401 0.56 -2.62 -8.29
CA ALA A 401 1.72 -3.42 -7.87
C ALA A 401 1.46 -4.94 -7.99
N ILE A 402 0.25 -5.38 -7.64
CA ILE A 402 -0.21 -6.77 -7.80
C ILE A 402 -0.26 -7.16 -9.29
N MET A 403 -0.73 -6.28 -10.18
CA MET A 403 -0.69 -6.49 -11.64
C MET A 403 0.74 -6.71 -12.13
N GLY A 404 1.67 -5.86 -11.69
CA GLY A 404 3.10 -5.99 -12.03
C GLY A 404 3.68 -7.34 -11.61
N ARG A 405 3.38 -7.77 -10.38
CA ARG A 405 3.77 -9.10 -9.89
C ARG A 405 3.18 -10.23 -10.72
N VAL A 406 1.86 -10.23 -10.92
CA VAL A 406 1.17 -11.32 -11.64
C VAL A 406 1.65 -11.38 -13.08
N SER A 407 1.86 -10.24 -13.73
CA SER A 407 2.42 -10.19 -15.07
C SER A 407 3.83 -10.79 -15.13
N ALA A 408 4.72 -10.40 -14.22
CA ALA A 408 6.08 -10.94 -14.15
C ALA A 408 6.11 -12.44 -13.86
N TYR A 409 5.29 -12.92 -12.91
CA TYR A 409 5.24 -14.33 -12.54
C TYR A 409 4.69 -15.22 -13.66
N THR A 410 3.74 -14.72 -14.43
CA THR A 410 3.11 -15.48 -15.53
C THR A 410 3.86 -15.32 -16.86
N GLY A 411 4.61 -14.23 -17.02
CA GLY A 411 5.22 -13.82 -18.29
C GLY A 411 4.19 -13.33 -19.31
N LYS A 412 3.03 -12.83 -18.86
CA LYS A 412 1.92 -12.36 -19.72
C LYS A 412 1.53 -10.93 -19.37
N GLU A 413 1.07 -10.18 -20.37
CA GLU A 413 0.36 -8.92 -20.12
C GLU A 413 -0.89 -9.19 -19.27
N VAL A 414 -1.15 -8.29 -18.32
CA VAL A 414 -2.31 -8.33 -17.43
C VAL A 414 -3.03 -6.99 -17.52
N THR A 415 -4.35 -7.02 -17.65
CA THR A 415 -5.20 -5.83 -17.63
C THR A 415 -5.78 -5.57 -16.25
N PHE A 416 -6.12 -4.30 -15.97
CA PHE A 416 -6.77 -3.92 -14.72
C PHE A 416 -8.14 -4.61 -14.55
N GLU A 417 -8.91 -4.69 -15.64
CA GLU A 417 -10.21 -5.36 -15.67
C GLU A 417 -10.11 -6.86 -15.34
N GLU A 418 -9.14 -7.58 -15.93
CA GLU A 418 -8.89 -8.99 -15.60
C GLU A 418 -8.60 -9.17 -14.11
N MET A 419 -7.80 -8.28 -13.52
CA MET A 419 -7.48 -8.36 -12.09
C MET A 419 -8.68 -8.06 -11.20
N MET A 420 -9.46 -7.02 -11.53
CA MET A 420 -10.68 -6.70 -10.79
C MET A 420 -11.71 -7.83 -10.85
N ASN A 421 -11.73 -8.63 -11.91
CA ASN A 421 -12.61 -9.80 -12.04
C ASN A 421 -11.96 -11.12 -11.60
N SER A 422 -10.70 -11.10 -11.13
CA SER A 422 -9.97 -12.31 -10.75
C SER A 422 -10.38 -12.81 -9.36
N ASP A 423 -10.55 -14.13 -9.24
CA ASP A 423 -10.73 -14.85 -7.96
C ASP A 423 -9.40 -15.24 -7.30
N LEU A 424 -8.27 -14.70 -7.78
CA LEU A 424 -6.97 -14.94 -7.18
C LEU A 424 -6.98 -14.50 -5.70
N LYS A 425 -6.80 -15.47 -4.82
CA LYS A 425 -6.64 -15.32 -3.38
C LYS A 425 -5.37 -16.06 -2.97
N LEU A 426 -4.46 -15.38 -2.27
CA LEU A 426 -3.22 -15.99 -1.80
C LEU A 426 -3.38 -16.51 -0.37
N GLY A 427 -2.59 -17.52 -0.01
CA GLY A 427 -2.53 -18.05 1.36
C GLY A 427 -3.62 -19.07 1.69
N PRO A 428 -3.61 -19.61 2.92
CA PRO A 428 -4.59 -20.60 3.36
C PRO A 428 -5.96 -19.95 3.60
N ASP A 429 -7.02 -20.77 3.59
CA ASP A 429 -8.39 -20.31 3.91
C ASP A 429 -8.64 -20.15 5.41
N THR A 430 -7.86 -20.86 6.24
CA THR A 430 -7.95 -20.82 7.70
C THR A 430 -6.58 -20.61 8.30
N TYR A 431 -6.49 -19.78 9.35
CA TYR A 431 -5.26 -19.52 10.07
C TYR A 431 -5.22 -20.32 11.37
N ILE A 432 -4.23 -21.21 11.50
CA ILE A 432 -3.96 -21.96 12.72
C ILE A 432 -2.48 -21.81 13.06
N MET A 433 -2.15 -21.77 14.35
CA MET A 433 -0.75 -21.80 14.81
C MET A 433 -0.26 -23.24 14.78
N GLY A 434 0.31 -23.65 13.65
CA GLY A 434 0.71 -25.03 13.38
C GLY A 434 1.22 -25.20 11.96
N ASP A 435 1.44 -26.45 11.57
CA ASP A 435 1.86 -26.80 10.22
C ASP A 435 0.66 -26.79 9.27
N ILE A 436 0.76 -26.03 8.19
CA ILE A 436 -0.29 -25.81 7.17
C ILE A 436 0.05 -26.42 5.81
N GLY A 437 1.25 -27.01 5.66
CA GLY A 437 1.75 -27.65 4.44
C GLY A 437 2.01 -26.66 3.30
N TYR A 438 2.20 -25.37 3.58
CA TYR A 438 2.40 -24.36 2.56
C TYR A 438 3.79 -24.47 1.92
N ILE A 439 4.83 -24.57 2.74
CA ILE A 439 6.24 -24.53 2.34
C ILE A 439 6.59 -25.71 1.45
N GLU A 440 6.05 -26.90 1.74
CA GLU A 440 6.22 -28.09 0.90
C GLU A 440 5.70 -27.88 -0.54
N LYS A 441 4.67 -27.05 -0.69
CA LYS A 441 4.02 -26.75 -1.97
C LYS A 441 4.51 -25.45 -2.60
N ALA A 442 5.18 -24.60 -1.84
CA ALA A 442 5.65 -23.30 -2.29
C ALA A 442 6.66 -23.48 -3.43
N LYS A 443 6.34 -22.90 -4.59
CA LYS A 443 7.22 -22.91 -5.75
C LYS A 443 7.51 -21.49 -6.17
N ILE A 444 8.77 -21.25 -6.47
CA ILE A 444 9.20 -20.01 -7.10
C ILE A 444 8.52 -19.95 -8.48
N PRO A 445 7.79 -18.87 -8.79
CA PRO A 445 7.14 -18.73 -10.09
C PRO A 445 8.15 -18.79 -11.23
N VAL A 446 7.82 -19.52 -12.30
CA VAL A 446 8.63 -19.58 -13.53
C VAL A 446 7.79 -19.00 -14.67
N PRO A 447 8.17 -17.86 -15.26
CA PRO A 447 7.37 -17.22 -16.30
C PRO A 447 7.24 -18.13 -17.52
N GLY A 448 6.05 -18.17 -18.13
CA GLY A 448 5.79 -18.98 -19.32
C GLY A 448 5.43 -20.46 -19.06
N GLU A 449 5.51 -20.96 -17.83
CA GLU A 449 5.17 -22.35 -17.47
C GLU A 449 3.72 -22.54 -16.96
N GLY A 450 2.79 -21.63 -17.31
CA GLY A 450 1.45 -21.54 -16.71
C GLY A 450 0.27 -21.30 -17.66
#